data_AF-A0A2P8WHG2-F1
#
_entry.id   AF-A0A2P8WHG2-F1
#
_cell.length_a   1.000
_cell.length_b   1.000
_cell.length_c   1.000
_cell.angle_alpha   90.00
_cell.angle_beta   90.00
_cell.angle_gamma   90.00
#
_symmetry.space_group_name_H-M   'P 1'
#
loop_
_entity.id
_entity.type
_entity.pdbx_description
1 polymer ?
#
loop_
_entity_poly.entity_id
_entity_poly.type
_entity_poly.pdbx_seq_one_letter_code
_entity_poly.pdbx_strand_id
1 'polypeptide(L)'
;MEVKVNELVYKILAADLEPLNPETQSLKLTIRCTNTNPRYDAVLAGSSLRLLIEDVPRAPTNNFYEVVSNQSALEGEFVFEVPTTVSTVVLQISDDTSEAIGQIPIQLSSANP
;
A
#
# COMPACT_ATOMS: atom_id res chain seq x y z
N MET A 1 -8.76 -1.40 6.49
CA MET A 1 -7.96 -2.57 6.97
C MET A 1 -6.60 -2.04 7.43
N GLU A 2 -5.99 -2.58 8.48
CA GLU A 2 -4.72 -2.03 9.02
C GLU A 2 -3.73 -3.11 9.45
N VAL A 3 -2.44 -2.75 9.43
CA VAL A 3 -1.33 -3.57 9.94
C VAL A 3 -0.31 -2.68 10.64
N LYS A 4 0.32 -3.21 11.69
CA LYS A 4 1.43 -2.55 12.38
C LYS A 4 2.76 -3.17 11.96
N VAL A 5 3.72 -2.33 11.59
CA VAL A 5 5.10 -2.70 11.29
C VAL A 5 5.99 -1.78 12.14
N ASN A 6 6.67 -2.36 13.15
CA ASN A 6 7.37 -1.60 14.19
C ASN A 6 6.49 -0.50 14.83
N GLU A 7 6.96 0.74 14.90
CA GLU A 7 6.21 1.89 15.43
C GLU A 7 5.27 2.54 14.40
N LEU A 8 5.12 1.96 13.20
CA LEU A 8 4.25 2.48 12.15
C LEU A 8 2.97 1.65 12.04
N VAL A 9 1.83 2.33 11.94
CA VAL A 9 0.53 1.71 11.67
C VAL A 9 0.05 2.16 10.30
N TYR A 10 -0.11 1.21 9.39
CA TYR A 10 -0.59 1.44 8.04
C TYR A 10 -2.04 1.03 7.93
N LYS A 11 -2.88 1.93 7.43
CA LYS A 11 -4.30 1.69 7.22
C LYS A 11 -4.70 2.03 5.79
N ILE A 12 -5.28 1.06 5.09
CA ILE A 12 -5.96 1.30 3.81
C ILE A 12 -7.27 2.02 4.12
N LEU A 13 -7.38 3.25 3.62
CA LEU A 13 -8.57 4.11 3.73
C LEU A 13 -9.52 3.92 2.55
N ALA A 14 -8.95 3.80 1.34
CA ALA A 14 -9.69 3.58 0.11
C ALA A 14 -8.89 2.67 -0.84
N ALA A 15 -9.63 1.96 -1.70
CA ALA A 15 -9.10 1.14 -2.77
C ALA A 15 -10.01 1.34 -3.99
N ASP A 16 -9.53 2.11 -4.96
CA ASP A 16 -10.23 2.40 -6.20
C ASP A 16 -9.64 1.53 -7.31
N LEU A 17 -10.51 0.91 -8.11
CA LEU A 17 -10.12 0.04 -9.21
C LEU A 17 -10.73 0.56 -10.50
N GLU A 18 -9.88 0.97 -11.44
CA GLU A 18 -10.30 1.56 -12.71
C GLU A 18 -9.75 0.76 -13.90
N PRO A 19 -10.55 0.44 -14.93
CA PRO A 19 -10.04 -0.15 -16.16
C PRO A 19 -8.95 0.73 -16.81
N LEU A 20 -7.79 0.15 -17.10
CA LEU A 20 -6.71 0.82 -17.84
C LEU A 20 -6.72 0.41 -19.32
N ASN A 21 -6.88 -0.88 -19.58
CA ASN A 21 -7.01 -1.48 -20.91
C ASN A 21 -7.71 -2.86 -20.78
N PRO A 22 -7.91 -3.65 -21.86
CA PRO A 22 -8.60 -4.94 -21.79
C PRO A 22 -7.96 -5.99 -20.85
N GLU A 23 -6.66 -5.89 -20.58
CA GLU A 23 -5.90 -6.89 -19.82
C GLU A 23 -5.56 -6.42 -18.39
N THR A 24 -5.52 -5.11 -18.14
CA THR A 24 -5.10 -4.55 -16.86
C THR A 24 -6.04 -3.47 -16.33
N GLN A 25 -6.09 -3.36 -15.00
CA GLN A 25 -6.74 -2.31 -14.24
C GLN A 25 -5.71 -1.56 -13.39
N SER A 26 -6.00 -0.29 -13.12
CA SER A 26 -5.28 0.55 -12.16
C SER A 26 -5.92 0.38 -10.79
N LEU A 27 -5.17 -0.13 -9.82
CA LEU A 27 -5.53 -0.16 -8.41
C LEU A 27 -4.87 1.01 -7.70
N LYS A 28 -5.66 1.99 -7.27
CA LYS A 28 -5.21 3.11 -6.44
C LYS A 28 -5.58 2.84 -4.98
N LEU A 29 -4.57 2.81 -4.12
CA LEU A 29 -4.73 2.66 -2.67
C LEU A 29 -4.43 3.99 -1.98
N THR A 30 -5.39 4.49 -1.20
CA THR A 30 -5.14 5.59 -0.26
C THR A 30 -4.75 4.98 1.09
N ILE A 31 -3.52 5.19 1.51
CA ILE A 31 -2.94 4.60 2.72
C ILE A 31 -2.61 5.71 3.70
N ARG A 32 -3.12 5.59 4.94
CA ARG A 32 -2.66 6.38 6.08
C ARG A 32 -1.54 5.65 6.80
N CYS A 33 -0.40 6.30 6.95
CA CYS A 33 0.65 5.87 7.87
C CYS A 33 0.56 6.72 9.13
N THR A 34 0.49 6.08 10.30
CA THR A 34 0.55 6.73 11.61
C THR A 34 1.87 6.36 12.27
N ASN A 35 2.71 7.35 12.52
CA ASN A 35 3.98 7.17 13.21
C ASN A 35 3.75 7.29 14.73
N THR A 36 3.82 6.16 15.43
CA THR A 36 3.67 6.11 16.90
C THR A 36 5.00 6.28 17.64
N ASN A 37 6.12 6.41 16.91
CA ASN A 37 7.42 6.64 17.51
C ASN A 37 7.45 8.02 18.19
N PRO A 38 7.89 8.14 19.45
CA PRO A 38 7.93 9.42 20.15
C PRO A 38 9.14 10.29 19.76
N ARG A 39 10.15 9.75 19.05
CA ARG A 39 11.45 10.40 18.85
C ARG A 39 11.83 10.64 17.41
N TYR A 40 11.46 9.74 16.52
CA TYR A 40 11.97 9.73 15.15
C TYR A 40 10.84 9.85 14.14
N ASP A 41 11.08 10.70 13.16
CA ASP A 41 10.27 10.74 11.94
C ASP A 41 10.48 9.44 11.16
N ALA A 42 9.50 9.12 10.32
CA ALA A 42 9.55 7.99 9.41
C ALA A 42 9.25 8.46 7.99
N VAL A 43 9.44 7.58 7.02
CA VAL A 43 9.10 7.84 5.63
C VAL A 43 7.96 6.93 5.20
N LEU A 44 6.96 7.51 4.56
CA LEU A 44 5.97 6.78 3.79
C LEU A 44 6.37 6.87 2.31
N ALA A 45 6.88 5.77 1.76
CA ALA A 45 7.37 5.74 0.38
C ALA A 45 6.93 4.48 -0.38
N GLY A 46 6.90 4.58 -1.72
CA GLY A 46 6.62 3.45 -2.60
C GLY A 46 7.67 2.34 -2.53
N SER A 47 8.89 2.65 -2.08
CA SER A 47 9.97 1.66 -1.87
C SER A 47 9.55 0.58 -0.88
N SER A 48 8.79 0.95 0.15
CA SER A 48 8.36 0.12 1.28
C SER A 48 7.11 -0.72 0.99
N LEU A 49 6.49 -0.56 -0.19
CA LEU A 49 5.23 -1.21 -0.54
C LEU A 49 5.39 -2.14 -1.75
N ARG A 50 4.94 -3.39 -1.61
CA ARG A 50 4.80 -4.32 -2.73
C ARG A 50 3.40 -4.88 -2.79
N LEU A 51 2.81 -4.88 -3.98
CA LEU A 51 1.59 -5.64 -4.22
C LEU A 51 1.99 -7.03 -4.70
N LEU A 52 1.61 -8.05 -3.95
CA LEU A 52 1.79 -9.44 -4.33
C LEU A 52 0.62 -9.85 -5.21
N ILE A 53 0.92 -10.15 -6.46
CA ILE A 53 -0.01 -10.70 -7.43
C ILE A 53 0.46 -12.13 -7.70
N GLU A 54 -0.32 -13.12 -7.27
CA GLU A 54 0.07 -14.53 -7.34
C GLU A 54 1.49 -14.77 -6.75
N ASP A 55 1.72 -14.21 -5.55
CA ASP A 55 3.01 -14.23 -4.81
C ASP A 55 4.19 -13.50 -5.49
N VAL A 56 3.98 -12.86 -6.64
CA VAL A 56 5.01 -12.07 -7.29
C VAL A 56 4.92 -10.60 -6.86
N PRO A 57 5.98 -10.01 -6.27
CA PRO A 57 5.97 -8.63 -5.81
C PRO A 57 6.03 -7.64 -6.99
N ARG A 58 5.14 -6.64 -6.94
CA ARG A 58 5.09 -5.50 -7.86
C ARG A 58 5.22 -4.19 -7.09
N ALA A 59 6.06 -3.29 -7.59
CA ALA A 59 6.18 -1.93 -7.05
C ALA A 59 5.01 -1.06 -7.53
N PRO A 60 4.66 0.01 -6.80
CA PRO A 60 3.74 1.00 -7.32
C PRO A 60 4.34 1.71 -8.55
N THR A 61 3.47 2.16 -9.47
CA THR A 61 3.86 2.84 -10.70
C THR A 61 4.12 4.34 -10.49
N ASN A 62 3.59 4.92 -9.41
CA ASN A 62 3.86 6.29 -9.01
C ASN A 62 5.00 6.39 -7.99
N ASN A 63 5.62 7.57 -7.90
CA ASN A 63 6.71 7.84 -6.97
C ASN A 63 6.24 8.70 -5.79
N PHE A 64 5.55 8.09 -4.84
CA PHE A 64 5.19 8.75 -3.58
C PHE A 64 6.32 8.60 -2.56
N TYR A 65 6.71 9.71 -1.94
CA TYR A 65 7.73 9.76 -0.89
C TYR A 65 7.46 10.98 0.00
N GLU A 66 7.05 10.76 1.23
CA GLU A 66 6.82 11.84 2.19
C GLU A 66 7.26 11.46 3.61
N VAL A 67 7.64 12.47 4.38
CA VAL A 67 8.04 12.30 5.78
C VAL A 67 6.81 12.31 6.68
N VAL A 68 6.66 11.27 7.49
CA VAL A 68 5.65 11.18 8.55
C VAL A 68 6.32 11.57 9.87
N SER A 69 6.07 12.80 10.32
CA SER A 69 6.61 13.28 11.59
C SER A 69 6.25 12.34 12.74
N ASN A 70 7.14 12.24 13.71
CA ASN A 70 6.91 11.50 14.95
C ASN A 70 5.56 11.89 15.59
N GLN A 71 4.83 10.89 16.12
CA GLN A 71 3.51 11.09 16.76
C GLN A 71 2.45 11.73 15.86
N SER A 72 2.54 11.58 14.54
CA SER A 72 1.61 12.13 13.57
C SER A 72 1.14 11.08 12.56
N ALA A 73 0.20 11.47 11.70
CA ALA A 73 -0.27 10.64 10.60
C ALA A 73 -0.23 11.42 9.28
N LEU A 74 0.05 10.69 8.19
CA LEU A 74 0.07 11.22 6.83
C LEU A 74 -0.60 10.22 5.89
N GLU A 75 -1.25 10.74 4.86
CA GLU A 75 -1.94 9.94 3.84
C GLU A 75 -1.19 10.04 2.52
N GLY A 76 -1.07 8.90 1.82
CA GLY A 76 -0.46 8.82 0.50
C GLY A 76 -1.29 7.96 -0.44
N GLU A 77 -1.22 8.28 -1.73
CA GLU A 77 -1.82 7.50 -2.80
C GLU A 77 -0.75 6.66 -3.49
N PHE A 78 -1.04 5.37 -3.66
CA PHE A 78 -0.15 4.41 -4.32
C PHE A 78 -0.91 3.69 -5.42
N VAL A 79 -0.35 3.71 -6.63
CA VAL A 79 -1.00 3.16 -7.83
C VAL A 79 -0.27 1.90 -8.25
N PHE A 80 -1.00 0.83 -8.51
CA PHE A 80 -0.48 -0.43 -9.03
C PHE A 80 -1.25 -0.82 -10.28
N GLU A 81 -0.56 -1.47 -11.22
CA GLU A 81 -1.23 -2.15 -12.33
C GLU A 81 -1.48 -3.61 -11.93
N VAL A 82 -2.73 -4.06 -12.10
CA VAL A 82 -3.17 -5.42 -11.78
C VAL A 82 -3.85 -6.05 -13.00
N PRO A 83 -3.63 -7.35 -13.29
CA PRO A 83 -4.39 -8.04 -14.33
C PRO A 83 -5.89 -8.08 -14.00
N THR A 84 -6.73 -7.95 -15.02
CA THR A 84 -8.21 -8.06 -14.88
C THR A 84 -8.67 -9.45 -14.43
N THR A 85 -7.80 -10.47 -14.52
CA THR A 85 -8.07 -11.86 -14.15
C THR A 85 -7.92 -12.15 -12.65
N VAL A 86 -7.32 -11.23 -11.88
CA VAL A 86 -7.02 -11.44 -10.47
C VAL A 86 -8.10 -10.83 -9.59
N SER A 87 -8.69 -11.63 -8.70
CA SER A 87 -9.71 -11.18 -7.75
C SER A 87 -9.15 -10.86 -6.36
N THR A 88 -7.91 -11.25 -6.07
CA THR A 88 -7.27 -11.06 -4.77
C THR A 88 -5.80 -10.73 -4.90
N VAL A 89 -5.35 -9.74 -4.13
CA VAL A 89 -3.94 -9.36 -4.04
C VAL A 89 -3.55 -9.18 -2.57
N VAL A 90 -2.25 -9.15 -2.26
CA VAL A 90 -1.78 -8.85 -0.90
C VAL A 90 -0.88 -7.62 -0.94
N LEU A 91 -1.21 -6.59 -0.17
CA LEU A 91 -0.30 -5.49 0.07
C LEU A 91 0.71 -5.92 1.14
N GLN A 92 1.96 -6.09 0.73
CA GLN A 92 3.10 -6.29 1.60
C GLN A 92 3.73 -4.92 1.92
N ILE A 93 3.98 -4.68 3.21
CA ILE A 93 4.60 -3.48 3.74
C ILE A 93 5.88 -3.90 4.47
N SER A 94 7.01 -3.30 4.13
CA SER A 94 8.28 -3.48 4.83
C SER A 94 8.72 -2.16 5.45
N ASP A 95 9.37 -2.20 6.60
CA ASP A 95 10.08 -1.04 7.13
C ASP A 95 11.52 -1.06 6.62
N ASP A 96 11.97 0.02 6.00
CA ASP A 96 13.33 0.14 5.44
C ASP A 96 14.43 0.03 6.50
N THR A 97 14.09 0.12 7.79
CA THR A 97 15.02 0.03 8.93
C THR A 97 15.08 -1.34 9.59
N SER A 98 14.25 -2.31 9.17
CA SER A 98 14.18 -3.63 9.80
C SER A 98 13.75 -4.74 8.84
N GLU A 99 13.77 -5.99 9.30
CA GLU A 99 13.20 -7.13 8.56
C GLU A 99 11.69 -7.32 8.83
N ALA A 100 11.04 -6.39 9.53
CA ALA A 100 9.62 -6.50 9.85
C ALA A 100 8.76 -6.34 8.58
N ILE A 101 7.85 -7.30 8.38
CA ILE A 101 6.94 -7.33 7.23
C ILE A 101 5.49 -7.42 7.74
N GLY A 102 4.64 -6.52 7.26
CA GLY A 102 3.19 -6.56 7.41
C GLY A 102 2.53 -6.95 6.09
N GLN A 103 1.37 -7.61 6.17
CA GLN A 103 0.58 -7.99 5.00
C GLN A 103 -0.90 -7.68 5.22
N ILE A 104 -1.54 -7.13 4.18
CA ILE A 104 -2.98 -6.87 4.14
C ILE A 104 -3.56 -7.51 2.87
N PRO A 105 -4.40 -8.55 2.96
CA PRO A 105 -5.10 -9.07 1.79
C PRO A 105 -6.14 -8.06 1.30
N ILE A 106 -6.30 -7.91 -0.01
CA ILE A 106 -7.26 -7.02 -0.65
C ILE A 106 -8.08 -7.83 -1.64
N GLN A 107 -9.40 -7.76 -1.49
CA GLN A 107 -10.35 -8.33 -2.45
C GLN A 107 -10.62 -7.30 -3.54
N LEU A 108 -10.32 -7.64 -4.78
CA LEU A 108 -10.62 -6.85 -5.96
C LEU A 108 -12.00 -7.26 -6.45
N SER A 109 -13.04 -6.72 -5.82
CA SER A 109 -14.36 -6.76 -6.43
C SER A 109 -14.44 -5.63 -7.43
N SER A 110 -14.67 -5.95 -8.70
CA SER A 110 -15.22 -4.96 -9.62
C SER A 110 -16.51 -4.42 -8.98
N ALA A 111 -16.52 -3.13 -8.66
CA ALA A 111 -17.80 -2.44 -8.55
C ALA A 111 -18.51 -2.68 -9.90
N ASN A 112 -19.58 -3.45 -9.86
CA ASN A 112 -20.31 -3.98 -11.01
C ASN A 112 -20.98 -2.83 -11.80
N PRO A 113 -21.44 -3.08 -13.04
CA PRO A 113 -21.24 -2.30 -14.26
C PRO A 113 -22.02 -0.98 -14.39
#